data_AF-A0A8J8EAJ1-F1
#
_entry.id   AF-A0A8J8EAJ1-F1
#
_cell.length_a   1.000
_cell.length_b   1.000
_cell.length_c   1.000
_cell.angle_alpha   90.00
_cell.angle_beta   90.00
_cell.angle_gamma   90.00
#
_symmetry.space_group_name_H-M   'P 1'
#
loop_
_entity.id
_entity.type
_entity.pdbx_description
1 polymer ?
#
loop_
_entity_poly.entity_id
_entity_poly.type
_entity_poly.pdbx_seq_one_letter_code
_entity_poly.pdbx_strand_id
1 'polypeptide(L)' 'MEESLESLQKLHKKFLSAGLLLLLLGFALLIFKPIGKASIYVGALVFALAFIPLEMAKRTARKMAIIAFRGG' A
#
# COMPACT_ATOMS: atom_id res chain seq x y z
N MET A 1 -0.14 22.81 12.63
CA MET A 1 -0.24 22.46 11.20
C MET A 1 0.81 21.42 10.82
N GLU A 2 2.07 21.62 11.23
CA GLU A 2 3.17 20.66 11.02
C GLU A 2 2.91 19.27 11.65
N GLU A 3 2.46 19.21 12.90
CA GLU A 3 2.19 17.94 13.61
C GLU A 3 1.10 17.08 12.91
N SER A 4 0.12 17.73 12.28
CA SER A 4 -0.90 17.07 11.46
C SER A 4 -0.33 16.52 10.16
N LEU A 5 0.55 17.27 9.49
CA LEU A 5 1.22 16.84 8.25
C LEU A 5 2.17 15.66 8.49
N GLU A 6 2.94 15.70 9.57
CA GLU A 6 3.89 14.63 9.93
C GLU A 6 3.16 13.31 10.23
N SER A 7 2.05 13.38 10.98
CA SER A 7 1.22 12.18 11.23
C SER A 7 0.63 11.58 9.96
N LEU A 8 0.14 12.41 9.03
CA LEU A 8 -0.32 11.97 7.71
C LEU A 8 0.80 11.35 6.87
N GLN A 9 2.02 11.90 6.92
CA GLN A 9 3.17 11.35 6.22
C GLN A 9 3.55 9.97 6.78
N LYS A 10 3.55 9.81 8.10
CA LYS A 10 3.81 8.52 8.76
C LYS A 10 2.75 7.48 8.40
N LEU A 11 1.48 7.86 8.38
CA LEU A 11 0.38 6.99 7.93
C LEU A 11 0.53 6.61 6.46
N HIS A 12 0.83 7.57 5.59
CA HIS A 12 1.05 7.32 4.16
C HIS A 12 2.19 6.31 3.96
N LYS A 13 3.35 6.53 4.60
CA LYS A 13 4.48 5.59 4.53
C LYS A 13 4.11 4.20 5.02
N LYS A 14 3.36 4.09 6.13
CA LYS A 14 2.92 2.80 6.69
C LYS A 14 2.00 2.03 5.73
N PHE A 15 1.01 2.71 5.14
CA PHE A 15 0.12 2.08 4.18
C PHE A 15 0.83 1.74 2.88
N LEU A 16 1.70 2.62 2.39
CA LEU A 16 2.47 2.38 1.18
C LEU A 16 3.40 1.18 1.33
N SER A 17 4.15 1.09 2.44
CA SER A 17 5.05 -0.04 2.70
C SER A 17 4.29 -1.34 2.92
N ALA A 18 3.15 -1.32 3.62
CA ALA A 18 2.30 -2.51 3.76
C ALA A 18 1.78 -3.02 2.41
N GLY A 19 1.34 -2.11 1.53
CA GLY A 19 0.93 -2.45 0.17
C GLY A 19 2.07 -3.03 -0.66
N LEU A 20 3.25 -2.41 -0.62
CA LEU A 20 4.46 -2.91 -1.29
C LEU A 20 4.87 -4.29 -0.80
N LEU A 21 4.83 -4.55 0.51
CA LEU A 21 5.13 -5.88 1.06
C LEU A 21 4.17 -6.94 0.57
N LEU A 22 2.87 -6.64 0.51
CA LEU A 22 1.89 -7.57 -0.05
C LEU A 22 2.14 -7.84 -1.53
N LEU A 23 2.48 -6.81 -2.32
CA LEU A 23 2.85 -7.00 -3.73
C LEU A 23 4.08 -7.89 -3.87
N LEU A 24 5.14 -7.64 -3.09
CA LEU A 24 6.34 -8.48 -3.09
C LEU A 24 6.03 -9.92 -2.71
N LEU A 25 5.16 -10.14 -1.74
CA LEU A 25 4.73 -11.46 -1.31
C LEU A 25 3.91 -12.17 -2.40
N GLY A 26 3.04 -11.44 -3.10
CA GLY A 26 2.32 -11.92 -4.27
C GLY A 26 3.26 -12.35 -5.40
N PHE A 27 4.27 -11.53 -5.71
CA PHE A 27 5.31 -11.88 -6.70
C PHE A 27 6.14 -13.08 -6.25
N ALA A 28 6.55 -13.15 -4.99
CA ALA A 28 7.29 -14.28 -4.45
C ALA A 28 6.50 -15.60 -4.61
N LEU A 29 5.20 -15.58 -4.35
CA LEU A 29 4.33 -16.75 -4.58
C LEU A 29 4.30 -17.17 -6.05
N LEU A 30 4.25 -16.23 -6.98
CA LEU A 30 4.25 -16.53 -8.42
C LEU A 30 5.60 -17.04 -8.94
N ILE A 31 6.72 -16.56 -8.38
CA ILE A 31 8.07 -16.94 -8.77
C ILE A 31 8.43 -18.31 -8.21
N PHE A 32 8.33 -18.47 -6.89
CA PHE A 32 8.78 -19.70 -6.22
C PHE A 32 7.75 -20.84 -6.28
N LYS A 33 6.46 -20.52 -6.49
CA LYS A 33 5.35 -21.48 -6.57
C LYS A 33 5.40 -22.56 -5.48
N PRO A 34 5.48 -22.20 -4.18
CA PRO A 34 5.68 -23.17 -3.09
C PRO A 34 4.53 -24.18 -2.95
N ILE A 35 3.39 -23.92 -3.60
CA ILE A 35 2.17 -24.72 -3.57
C ILE A 35 1.75 -25.14 -5.00
N GLY A 36 2.68 -25.10 -5.96
CA GLY A 36 2.43 -25.43 -7.36
C GLY A 36 1.44 -24.47 -8.04
N LYS A 37 0.45 -25.03 -8.76
CA LYS A 37 -0.57 -24.23 -9.48
C LYS A 37 -1.44 -23.39 -8.53
N ALA A 38 -1.62 -23.83 -7.29
CA ALA A 38 -2.40 -23.10 -6.29
C ALA A 38 -1.78 -21.73 -5.96
N SER A 39 -0.45 -21.59 -6.07
CA SER A 39 0.25 -20.32 -5.84
C SER A 39 -0.22 -19.19 -6.77
N ILE A 40 -0.77 -19.51 -7.94
CA ILE A 40 -1.33 -18.50 -8.86
C ILE A 40 -2.61 -17.90 -8.25
N TYR A 41 -3.52 -18.73 -7.76
CA TYR A 41 -4.77 -18.26 -7.15
C TYR A 41 -4.51 -17.52 -5.84
N VAL A 42 -3.61 -18.04 -5.00
CA VAL A 42 -3.21 -17.36 -3.77
C VAL A 42 -2.51 -16.05 -4.07
N GLY A 43 -1.61 -16.02 -5.06
CA GLY A 43 -0.95 -14.80 -5.52
C GLY A 43 -1.96 -13.74 -6.00
N ALA A 44 -2.93 -14.13 -6.82
CA ALA A 44 -4.00 -13.24 -7.28
C ALA A 44 -4.81 -12.64 -6.12
N LEU A 45 -5.14 -13.46 -5.11
CA LEU A 45 -5.82 -12.99 -3.89
C LEU A 45 -4.95 -11.99 -3.12
N VAL A 46 -3.65 -12.28 -2.94
CA VAL A 46 -2.71 -11.38 -2.27
C VAL A 46 -2.57 -10.05 -3.03
N PHE A 47 -2.51 -10.08 -4.36
CA PHE A 47 -2.51 -8.87 -5.18
C PHE A 47 -3.77 -8.04 -4.99
N ALA A 48 -4.95 -8.68 -4.98
CA ALA A 48 -6.21 -7.99 -4.70
C ALA A 48 -6.21 -7.33 -3.31
N LEU A 49 -5.70 -8.03 -2.29
CA LEU A 49 -5.58 -7.49 -0.93
C LEU A 49 -4.58 -6.35 -0.84
N ALA A 50 -3.52 -6.33 -1.64
CA ALA A 50 -2.55 -5.24 -1.68
C ALA A 50 -3.16 -3.89 -2.08
N PHE A 51 -4.27 -3.89 -2.83
CA PHE A 51 -4.98 -2.65 -3.17
C PHE A 51 -5.55 -1.94 -1.94
N ILE A 52 -5.90 -2.65 -0.87
CA ILE A 52 -6.50 -2.06 0.33
C ILE A 52 -5.56 -1.01 0.95
N PRO A 53 -4.32 -1.36 1.38
CA PRO A 53 -3.40 -0.38 1.92
C PRO A 53 -2.92 0.63 0.85
N LEU A 54 -2.76 0.25 -0.41
CA LEU A 54 -2.36 1.19 -1.47
C LEU A 54 -3.40 2.29 -1.70
N GLU A 55 -4.69 1.94 -1.70
CA GLU A 55 -5.78 2.91 -1.83
C GLU A 55 -5.84 3.83 -0.60
N MET A 56 -5.57 3.30 0.61
CA MET A 56 -5.43 4.14 1.81
C MET A 56 -4.22 5.09 1.73
N ALA A 57 -3.09 4.62 1.22
CA ALA A 57 -1.91 5.46 1.00
C ALA A 57 -2.24 6.61 0.02
N LYS A 58 -2.93 6.30 -1.08
CA LYS A 58 -3.39 7.29 -2.08
C LYS A 58 -4.36 8.31 -1.47
N ARG A 59 -5.35 7.87 -0.68
CA ARG A 59 -6.27 8.77 0.02
C ARG A 59 -5.52 9.70 0.98
N THR A 60 -4.52 9.17 1.69
CA THR A 60 -3.67 9.95 2.61
C THR A 60 -2.82 10.97 1.85
N ALA A 61 -2.23 10.59 0.72
CA ALA A 61 -1.49 11.50 -0.16
C ALA A 61 -2.36 12.66 -0.66
N ARG A 62 -3.60 12.37 -1.07
CA ARG A 62 -4.56 13.41 -1.48
C ARG A 62 -4.87 14.39 -0.35
N LYS A 63 -5.07 13.90 0.87
CA LYS A 63 -5.30 14.76 2.05
C LYS A 63 -4.08 15.66 2.32
N MET A 64 -2.86 15.10 2.25
CA MET A 64 -1.63 15.89 2.41
C MET A 64 -1.51 16.98 1.36
N ALA A 65 -1.78 16.66 0.08
CA ALA A 65 -1.76 17.64 -1.00
C ALA A 65 -2.75 18.78 -0.76
N ILE A 66 -4.00 18.49 -0.37
CA ILE A 66 -5.01 19.52 -0.07
C ILE A 66 -4.56 20.43 1.07
N ILE A 67 -3.98 19.89 2.13
CA ILE A 67 -3.48 20.69 3.27
C ILE A 67 -2.34 21.60 2.84
N ALA A 68 -1.40 21.08 2.04
CA ALA A 68 -0.30 21.88 1.51
C ALA A 68 -0.79 23.02 0.60
N PHE A 69 -1.78 22.77 -0.26
CA PHE A 69 -2.36 23.80 -1.15
C PHE A 69 -3.28 24.80 -0.43
N ARG A 70 -3.87 24.44 0.71
CA ARG A 70 -4.71 25.36 1.53
C ARG A 70 -3.89 26.23 2.49
N GLY A 71 -2.65 25.85 2.77
CA GLY A 71 -1.74 26.57 3.67
C GLY A 71 -0.74 27.48 2.99
N GLY A 72 -0.73 27.52 1.65
CA GLY A 72 0.09 28.42 0.84
C GLY A 72 -0.70 29.62 0.34
#